data_AF-A0A970LX01-F1
#
_entry.id   AF-A0A970LX01-F1
#
_cell.length_a   1.000
_cell.length_b   1.000
_cell.length_c   1.000
_cell.angle_alpha   90.00
_cell.angle_beta   90.00
_cell.angle_gamma   90.00
#
_symmetry.space_group_name_H-M   'P 1'
#
loop_
_entity.id
_entity.type
_entity.pdbx_description
1 polymer ?
#
loop_
_entity_poly.entity_id
_entity_poly.type
_entity_poly.pdbx_seq_one_letter_code
_entity_poly.pdbx_strand_id
1 'polypeptide(L)'
;MTYKMQWLNVSVKDTFEQISTRDKQVKTKDCLIKGDYPVVDQGRSLINGFVNDETKVINLNKKPIVIFGDHTRIIKWINFNFVPGADGTKLLMPKEFLIPRFFYYQLKSIDIKDRGYG
;
A
#
# COMPACT_ATOMS: atom_id res chain seq x y z
N MET A 1 5.66 31.58 -26.84
CA MET A 1 6.34 30.83 -25.75
C MET A 1 6.02 29.36 -25.93
N THR A 2 7.02 28.53 -26.19
CA THR A 2 6.84 27.08 -26.38
C THR A 2 7.23 26.38 -25.09
N TYR A 3 6.26 25.81 -24.36
CA TYR A 3 6.56 25.00 -23.18
C TYR A 3 7.16 23.67 -23.66
N LYS A 4 8.43 23.42 -23.34
CA LYS A 4 9.01 22.07 -23.46
C LYS A 4 8.53 21.23 -22.28
N MET A 5 7.67 20.26 -22.54
CA MET A 5 7.36 19.23 -21.56
C MET A 5 8.54 18.27 -21.46
N GLN A 6 9.11 18.14 -20.28
CA GLN A 6 10.22 17.24 -19.98
C GLN A 6 9.88 16.38 -18.76
N TRP A 7 10.43 15.16 -18.72
CA TRP A 7 10.35 14.31 -17.54
C TRP A 7 11.18 14.91 -16.40
N LEU A 8 10.60 14.92 -15.20
CA LEU A 8 11.29 15.30 -13.97
C LEU A 8 11.72 14.03 -13.23
N ASN A 9 12.96 14.02 -12.74
CA ASN A 9 13.44 12.98 -11.84
C ASN A 9 13.23 13.43 -10.39
N VAL A 10 12.47 12.64 -9.63
CA VAL A 10 12.15 12.92 -8.22
C VAL A 10 12.47 11.68 -7.37
N SER A 11 12.87 11.89 -6.12
CA SER A 11 13.08 10.75 -5.21
C SER A 11 11.74 10.13 -4.84
N VAL A 12 11.66 8.80 -4.83
CA VAL A 12 10.42 8.07 -4.51
C VAL A 12 9.88 8.47 -3.13
N LYS A 13 10.73 8.68 -2.13
CA LYS A 13 10.32 9.13 -0.78
C LYS A 13 9.56 10.47 -0.80
N ASP A 14 9.82 11.32 -1.79
CA ASP A 14 9.23 12.66 -1.90
C ASP A 14 7.90 12.64 -2.67
N THR A 15 7.46 11.46 -3.14
CA THR A 15 6.27 11.28 -3.99
C THR A 15 5.02 10.77 -3.28
N PHE A 16 5.13 10.38 -2.01
CA PHE A 16 4.02 9.83 -1.25
C PHE A 16 4.02 10.31 0.21
N GLU A 17 2.89 10.14 0.87
CA GLU A 17 2.75 10.18 2.32
C GLU A 17 2.49 8.76 2.84
N GLN A 18 3.11 8.41 3.96
CA GLN A 18 2.90 7.10 4.57
C GLN A 18 1.76 7.16 5.59
N ILE A 19 0.72 6.33 5.39
CA ILE A 19 -0.38 6.21 6.35
C ILE A 19 0.07 5.31 7.50
N SER A 20 -0.09 5.78 8.74
CA SER A 20 0.21 4.99 9.94
C SER A 20 -0.80 3.86 10.14
N THR A 21 -0.30 2.69 10.52
CA THR A 21 -1.11 1.48 10.79
C THR A 21 -1.11 1.06 12.26
N ARG A 22 -0.36 1.76 13.13
CA ARG A 22 0.02 1.32 14.49
C ARG A 22 -1.11 0.71 15.31
N ASP A 23 -2.28 1.34 15.34
CA ASP A 23 -3.39 0.92 16.20
C ASP A 23 -4.48 0.14 15.43
N LYS A 24 -4.28 -0.02 14.12
CA LYS A 24 -5.24 -0.65 13.19
C LYS A 24 -4.86 -2.07 12.79
N GLN A 25 -3.63 -2.49 13.10
CA GLN A 25 -3.11 -3.78 12.68
C GLN A 25 -3.76 -4.96 13.40
N VAL A 26 -3.94 -6.05 12.65
CA VAL A 26 -4.42 -7.34 13.14
C VAL A 26 -3.48 -8.46 12.69
N LYS A 27 -3.41 -9.54 13.46
CA LYS A 27 -2.62 -10.72 13.07
C LYS A 27 -3.44 -11.54 12.08
N THR A 28 -2.88 -11.81 10.90
CA THR A 28 -3.54 -12.56 9.82
C THR A 28 -4.04 -13.95 10.29
N LYS A 29 -3.29 -14.62 11.17
CA LYS A 29 -3.68 -15.92 11.74
C LYS A 29 -4.96 -15.90 12.60
N ASP A 30 -5.34 -14.73 13.11
CA ASP A 30 -6.52 -14.55 13.96
C ASP A 30 -7.73 -14.08 13.11
N CYS A 31 -7.58 -13.97 11.79
CA CYS A 31 -8.60 -13.48 10.87
C CYS A 31 -9.58 -14.57 10.44
N LEU A 32 -10.80 -14.16 10.12
CA LEU A 32 -11.87 -15.03 9.67
C LEU A 32 -11.71 -15.37 8.18
N ILE A 33 -12.29 -16.50 7.75
CA ILE A 33 -12.36 -16.89 6.33
C ILE A 33 -13.32 -15.96 5.56
N LYS A 34 -14.36 -15.44 6.22
CA LYS A 34 -15.33 -14.48 5.68
C LYS A 34 -15.69 -13.46 6.77
N GLY A 35 -15.98 -12.23 6.35
CA GLY A 35 -16.36 -11.13 7.24
C GLY A 35 -16.54 -9.83 6.46
N ASP A 36 -16.70 -8.73 7.18
CA ASP A 36 -17.11 -7.45 6.61
C ASP A 36 -15.94 -6.70 5.98
N TYR A 37 -14.77 -6.72 6.63
CA TYR A 37 -13.62 -5.95 6.20
C TYR A 37 -12.45 -6.86 5.81
N PRO A 38 -11.96 -6.77 4.56
CA PRO A 38 -10.84 -7.58 4.10
C PRO A 38 -9.54 -7.14 4.76
N VAL A 39 -8.71 -8.11 5.12
CA VAL A 39 -7.37 -7.87 5.66
C VAL A 39 -6.34 -7.93 4.53
N VAL A 40 -5.50 -6.90 4.45
CA VAL A 40 -4.41 -6.82 3.47
C VAL A 40 -3.08 -6.70 4.21
N ASP A 41 -2.18 -7.65 3.94
CA ASP A 41 -0.82 -7.68 4.49
C ASP A 41 0.23 -7.63 3.37
N GLN A 42 1.49 -7.90 3.70
CA GLN A 42 2.60 -7.95 2.74
C GLN A 42 2.70 -9.27 1.95
N GLY A 43 1.82 -10.25 2.18
CA GLY A 43 1.83 -11.56 1.52
C GLY A 43 1.43 -11.50 0.04
N ARG A 44 1.51 -12.65 -0.65
CA ARG A 44 1.20 -12.75 -2.09
C ARG A 44 -0.27 -12.54 -2.41
N SER A 45 -1.17 -13.12 -1.62
CA SER A 45 -2.62 -12.95 -1.81
C SER A 45 -3.03 -11.50 -1.59
N LEU A 46 -4.01 -11.02 -2.36
CA LEU A 46 -4.53 -9.67 -2.18
C LEU A 46 -5.22 -9.50 -0.82
N ILE A 47 -6.03 -10.49 -0.43
CA ILE A 47 -6.78 -10.54 0.82
C ILE A 47 -6.36 -11.79 1.59
N ASN A 48 -6.04 -11.65 2.87
CA ASN A 48 -5.63 -12.73 3.76
C ASN A 48 -6.58 -12.83 4.97
N GLY A 49 -7.86 -13.03 4.68
CA GLY A 49 -8.91 -13.13 5.69
C GLY A 49 -9.66 -11.82 5.92
N PHE A 50 -10.51 -11.85 6.94
CA PHE A 50 -11.47 -10.78 7.23
C PHE A 50 -11.59 -10.53 8.72
N VAL A 51 -12.03 -9.32 9.07
CA VAL A 51 -12.42 -8.94 10.43
C VAL A 51 -13.73 -8.16 10.39
N ASN A 52 -14.45 -8.15 11.51
CA ASN A 52 -15.72 -7.43 11.66
C ASN A 52 -15.58 -6.24 12.62
N ASP A 53 -14.38 -5.68 12.75
CA ASP A 53 -14.09 -4.53 13.60
C ASP A 53 -13.82 -3.29 12.74
N GLU A 54 -14.83 -2.42 12.63
CA GLU A 54 -14.74 -1.18 11.86
C GLU A 54 -13.67 -0.22 12.40
N THR A 55 -13.35 -0.27 13.69
CA THR A 55 -12.36 0.65 14.30
C THR A 55 -10.96 0.44 13.73
N LYS A 56 -10.69 -0.75 13.19
CA LYS A 56 -9.44 -1.15 12.55
C LYS A 56 -9.38 -0.76 11.07
N VAL A 57 -10.47 -0.28 10.48
CA VAL A 57 -10.55 -0.01 9.05
C VAL A 57 -9.76 1.23 8.67
N ILE A 58 -8.92 1.10 7.65
CA ILE A 58 -8.36 2.20 6.89
C ILE A 58 -9.42 2.61 5.86
N ASN A 59 -10.06 3.75 6.12
CA ASN A 59 -11.02 4.33 5.19
C ASN A 59 -10.26 5.17 4.16
N LEU A 60 -10.39 4.79 2.89
CA LEU A 60 -9.70 5.45 1.77
C LEU A 60 -10.51 6.58 1.14
N ASN A 61 -11.79 6.75 1.48
CA ASN A 61 -12.67 7.73 0.85
C ASN A 61 -12.59 7.69 -0.70
N LYS A 62 -12.55 6.47 -1.27
CA LYS A 62 -12.38 6.19 -2.72
C LYS A 62 -11.07 6.67 -3.34
N LYS A 63 -10.05 7.05 -2.54
CA LYS A 63 -8.70 7.39 -3.02
C LYS A 63 -7.83 6.12 -3.08
N PRO A 64 -7.43 5.64 -4.26
CA PRO A 64 -6.57 4.46 -4.34
C PRO A 64 -5.19 4.73 -3.76
N ILE A 65 -4.62 3.72 -3.10
CA ILE A 65 -3.26 3.74 -2.56
C ILE A 65 -2.44 2.56 -3.05
N VAL A 66 -1.14 2.64 -2.79
CA VAL A 66 -0.23 1.52 -2.97
C VAL A 66 0.13 0.92 -1.62
N ILE A 67 0.11 -0.40 -1.53
CA ILE A 67 0.70 -1.12 -0.39
C ILE A 67 2.05 -1.68 -0.84
N PHE A 68 3.06 -1.52 0.01
CA PHE A 68 4.40 -2.10 -0.16
C PHE A 68 4.74 -3.00 1.02
N GLY A 69 5.13 -4.25 0.75
CA GLY A 69 5.70 -5.14 1.75
C GLY A 69 7.19 -4.88 1.93
N ASP A 70 7.63 -4.45 3.11
CA ASP A 70 9.05 -4.14 3.35
C ASP A 70 9.98 -5.35 3.27
N HIS A 71 9.50 -6.55 3.62
CA HIS A 71 10.25 -7.79 3.47
C HIS A 71 9.97 -8.47 2.11
N THR A 72 8.71 -8.56 1.70
CA THR A 72 8.34 -9.29 0.47
C THR A 72 8.57 -8.50 -0.81
N ARG A 73 8.70 -7.17 -0.72
CA ARG A 73 8.75 -6.22 -1.84
C ARG A 73 7.53 -6.25 -2.75
N ILE A 74 6.45 -6.89 -2.31
CA ILE A 74 5.20 -6.97 -3.07
C ILE A 74 4.53 -5.61 -3.08
N ILE A 75 4.09 -5.20 -4.26
CA ILE A 75 3.37 -3.94 -4.49
C ILE A 75 1.93 -4.27 -4.86
N LYS A 76 0.97 -3.79 -4.08
CA LYS A 76 -0.48 -3.99 -4.29
C LYS A 76 -1.17 -2.67 -4.58
N TRP A 77 -2.16 -2.72 -5.46
CA TRP A 77 -3.08 -1.61 -5.74
C TRP A 77 -4.35 -1.79 -4.92
N ILE A 78 -4.65 -0.87 -4.02
CA ILE A 78 -5.85 -0.93 -3.17
C ILE A 78 -6.73 0.28 -3.44
N ASN A 79 -8.00 0.02 -3.75
CA ASN A 79 -9.04 1.04 -3.99
C ASN A 79 -10.31 0.80 -3.16
N PHE A 80 -10.21 0.01 -2.10
CA PHE A 80 -11.30 -0.34 -1.19
C PHE A 80 -10.85 -0.18 0.27
N ASN A 81 -11.81 0.01 1.17
CA ASN A 81 -11.54 0.08 2.61
C ASN A 81 -11.10 -1.30 3.13
N PHE A 82 -10.10 -1.33 3.99
CA PHE A 82 -9.48 -2.58 4.42
C PHE A 82 -8.87 -2.45 5.81
N VAL A 83 -8.47 -3.58 6.40
CA VAL A 83 -7.71 -3.63 7.65
C VAL A 83 -6.27 -4.05 7.37
N PRO A 84 -5.25 -3.35 7.89
CA PRO A 84 -3.86 -3.72 7.66
C PRO A 84 -3.47 -4.94 8.50
N GLY A 85 -2.74 -5.87 7.91
CA GLY A 85 -2.07 -6.94 8.68
C GLY A 85 -0.90 -6.40 9.53
N ALA A 86 -0.55 -7.11 10.59
CA ALA A 86 0.55 -6.78 11.51
C ALA A 86 1.94 -6.79 10.84
N ASP A 87 2.06 -7.40 9.66
CA ASP A 87 3.33 -7.73 9.04
C ASP A 87 3.79 -6.64 8.07
N GLY A 88 4.75 -5.79 8.45
CA GLY A 88 5.65 -5.05 7.53
C GLY A 88 5.02 -4.20 6.41
N THR A 89 3.71 -3.95 6.48
CA THR A 89 2.92 -3.38 5.40
C THR A 89 3.05 -1.85 5.44
N LYS A 90 3.55 -1.23 4.38
CA LYS A 90 3.60 0.23 4.24
C LYS A 90 2.48 0.70 3.31
N LEU A 91 1.64 1.60 3.81
CA LEU A 91 0.56 2.22 3.05
C LEU A 91 1.08 3.54 2.46
N LEU A 92 1.20 3.60 1.14
CA LEU A 92 1.76 4.72 0.40
C LEU A 92 0.64 5.46 -0.33
N MET A 93 0.27 6.64 0.18
CA MET A 93 -0.67 7.55 -0.47
C MET A 93 0.13 8.47 -1.42
N PRO A 94 -0.07 8.39 -2.74
CA PRO A 94 0.62 9.28 -3.67
C PRO A 94 0.24 10.74 -3.41
N LYS A 95 1.21 11.65 -3.56
CA LYS A 95 0.95 13.10 -3.50
C LYS A 95 0.08 13.55 -4.67
N GLU A 96 -0.63 14.66 -4.49
CA GLU A 96 -1.67 15.14 -5.41
C GLU A 96 -1.18 15.40 -6.84
N PHE A 97 0.11 15.72 -7.02
CA PHE A 97 0.69 15.94 -8.35
C PHE A 97 0.87 14.65 -9.16
N LEU A 98 0.64 13.48 -8.57
CA LEU A 98 0.74 12.18 -9.23
C LEU A 98 -0.63 11.55 -9.45
N ILE A 99 -0.82 11.03 -10.66
CA ILE A 99 -1.92 10.10 -10.93
C ILE A 99 -1.63 8.82 -10.13
N PRO A 100 -2.52 8.36 -9.23
CA PRO A 100 -2.24 7.20 -8.38
C PRO A 100 -1.86 5.94 -9.16
N ARG A 101 -2.53 5.71 -10.30
CA ARG A 101 -2.25 4.55 -11.16
C ARG A 101 -0.87 4.63 -11.80
N PHE A 102 -0.41 5.83 -12.15
CA PHE A 102 0.95 6.05 -12.64
C PHE A 102 1.98 5.75 -11.55
N PHE A 103 1.76 6.26 -10.33
CA PHE A 103 2.62 5.96 -9.18
C PHE A 103 2.75 4.45 -8.91
N TYR A 104 1.63 3.71 -8.96
CA TYR A 104 1.64 2.25 -8.83
C TYR A 104 2.52 1.56 -9.88
N TYR A 105 2.37 1.92 -11.16
CA TYR A 105 3.19 1.31 -12.22
C TYR A 105 4.66 1.73 -12.14
N GLN A 106 4.94 2.97 -11.73
CA GLN A 106 6.31 3.45 -11.51
C GLN A 106 7.00 2.66 -10.40
N LEU A 107 6.31 2.37 -9.28
CA LEU A 107 6.85 1.52 -8.23
C LEU A 107 7.06 0.09 -8.72
N LYS A 108 6.12 -0.46 -9.50
CA LYS A 108 6.22 -1.81 -10.07
C LYS A 108 7.38 -1.98 -11.07
N SER A 109 7.83 -0.89 -11.70
CA SER A 109 8.94 -0.91 -12.65
C SER A 109 10.31 -0.76 -12.00
N ILE A 110 10.38 -0.43 -10.71
CA ILE A 110 11.66 -0.32 -9.98
C ILE A 110 12.11 -1.74 -9.61
N ASP A 111 13.33 -2.09 -10.01
CA ASP A 111 14.00 -3.29 -9.51
C ASP A 111 14.50 -3.04 -8.07
N ILE A 112 13.70 -3.47 -7.09
CA ILE A 112 14.05 -3.37 -5.67
C ILE A 112 14.91 -4.59 -5.34
N LYS A 113 16.24 -4.42 -5.44
CA LYS A 113 17.21 -5.47 -5.07
C LYS A 113 17.01 -5.93 -3.63
N ASP A 114 17.21 -7.22 -3.42
CA ASP A 114 17.25 -7.77 -2.07
C ASP A 114 18.45 -7.17 -1.35
N ARG A 115 18.25 -6.58 -0.18
CA ARG A 115 19.37 -6.00 0.58
C ARG A 115 20.16 -7.06 1.32
N GLY A 116 19.76 -8.34 1.26
CA GLY A 116 20.50 -9.43 1.90
C GLY A 116 20.65 -9.15 3.39
N TYR A 117 19.55 -9.21 4.13
CA TYR A 117 19.66 -9.33 5.58
C TYR A 117 20.09 -10.78 5.86
N GLY A 118 21.42 -10.98 5.89
CA GLY A 118 22.07 -12.14 6.50
C GLY A 118 22.27 -11.93 7.99
#